data_AF-A0A946Y615-F1
#
_entry.id   AF-A0A946Y615-F1
#
_cell.length_a   1.000
_cell.length_b   1.000
_cell.length_c   1.000
_cell.angle_alpha   90.00
_cell.angle_beta   90.00
_cell.angle_gamma   90.00
#
_symmetry.space_group_name_H-M   'P 1'
#
loop_
_entity.id
_entity.type
_entity.pdbx_description
1 polymer ?
#
loop_
_entity_poly.entity_id
_entity_poly.type
_entity_poly.pdbx_seq_one_letter_code
_entity_poly.pdbx_strand_id
1 'polypeptide(L)'
;MRKSGGLLIPLTIILIYYAFWVALAVFLLSKFPGLAQYMPIGGIDDLAASDLDTFEPVYTQVERTILSSIGPVSLLIASIGSVIFTVPVSWTYFITSRQRRIDQSFLQTIMILPIVVTGIAMIVLNSLALAFSLAGVVAAVRFRFALKQPSDAMYVFVAIAIGLGSGIGAVGVAGVISLVFVVANLVIWRLEYGKTLAGPFLTMLTRRDAGEEEYE
;
A
#
# COMPACT_ATOMS: atom_id res chain seq x y z
N MET A 1 -34.77 -11.30 7.26
CA MET A 1 -33.64 -12.25 7.32
C MET A 1 -32.70 -11.95 6.14
N ARG A 2 -31.62 -11.19 6.36
CA ARG A 2 -30.77 -10.61 5.31
C ARG A 2 -29.56 -11.52 5.07
N LYS A 3 -29.46 -12.12 3.87
CA LYS A 3 -28.45 -13.11 3.43
C LYS A 3 -27.03 -12.77 3.93
N SER A 4 -26.55 -13.54 4.90
CA SER A 4 -25.16 -13.56 5.38
C SER A 4 -24.17 -14.20 4.39
N GLY A 5 -24.63 -14.66 3.22
CA GLY A 5 -23.79 -15.33 2.19
C GLY A 5 -23.07 -14.41 1.19
N GLY A 6 -23.16 -13.08 1.34
CA GLY A 6 -22.66 -12.14 0.32
C GLY A 6 -21.16 -11.78 0.36
N LEU A 7 -20.45 -12.11 1.44
CA LEU A 7 -19.11 -11.58 1.73
C LEU A 7 -17.99 -12.63 1.70
N LEU A 8 -18.35 -13.91 1.88
CA LEU A 8 -17.40 -15.01 1.70
C LEU A 8 -16.89 -15.06 0.25
N ILE A 9 -17.74 -14.72 -0.72
CA ILE A 9 -17.37 -14.74 -2.15
C ILE A 9 -16.23 -13.74 -2.44
N PRO A 10 -16.31 -12.43 -2.13
CA PRO A 10 -15.19 -11.51 -2.40
C PRO A 10 -13.94 -11.83 -1.56
N LEU A 11 -14.09 -12.26 -0.30
CA LEU A 11 -12.95 -12.63 0.56
C LEU A 11 -12.20 -13.85 0.02
N THR A 12 -12.93 -14.89 -0.37
CA THR A 12 -12.33 -16.12 -0.93
C THR A 12 -11.63 -15.83 -2.26
N ILE A 13 -12.19 -14.99 -3.13
CA ILE A 13 -11.53 -14.56 -4.38
C ILE A 13 -10.21 -13.84 -4.10
N ILE A 14 -10.20 -12.92 -3.13
CA ILE A 14 -8.98 -12.20 -2.73
C ILE A 14 -7.93 -13.17 -2.15
N LEU A 15 -8.33 -14.08 -1.27
CA LEU A 15 -7.42 -15.07 -0.70
C LEU A 15 -6.86 -16.02 -1.76
N ILE A 16 -7.69 -16.46 -2.71
CA ILE A 16 -7.27 -17.27 -3.86
C ILE A 16 -6.26 -16.50 -4.71
N TYR A 17 -6.46 -15.19 -4.91
CA TYR A 17 -5.51 -14.35 -5.63
C TYR A 17 -4.14 -14.31 -4.96
N TYR A 18 -4.06 -14.07 -3.64
CA TYR A 18 -2.79 -14.12 -2.93
C TYR A 18 -2.17 -15.52 -2.95
N ALA A 19 -2.98 -16.57 -2.75
CA ALA A 19 -2.51 -17.96 -2.79
C ALA A 19 -1.94 -18.32 -4.18
N PHE A 20 -2.58 -17.86 -5.26
CA PHE A 20 -2.10 -18.04 -6.63
C PHE A 20 -0.73 -17.38 -6.83
N TRP A 21 -0.56 -16.12 -6.41
CA TRP A 21 0.72 -15.42 -6.57
C TRP A 21 1.83 -15.99 -5.69
N VAL A 22 1.52 -16.41 -4.46
CA VAL A 22 2.47 -17.10 -3.59
C VAL A 22 2.88 -18.44 -4.20
N ALA A 23 1.92 -19.25 -4.68
CA ALA A 23 2.21 -20.52 -5.33
C ALA A 23 3.00 -20.33 -6.63
N LEU A 24 2.69 -19.31 -7.42
CA LEU A 24 3.42 -18.97 -8.64
C LEU A 24 4.86 -18.54 -8.32
N ALA A 25 5.06 -17.72 -7.29
CA ALA A 25 6.38 -17.31 -6.84
C ALA A 25 7.22 -18.51 -6.35
N VAL A 26 6.63 -19.38 -5.53
CA VAL A 26 7.28 -20.62 -5.05
C VAL A 26 7.60 -21.55 -6.22
N PHE A 27 6.67 -21.71 -7.17
CA PHE A 27 6.88 -22.51 -8.36
C PHE A 27 8.02 -21.97 -9.24
N LEU A 28 8.04 -20.66 -9.50
CA LEU A 28 9.10 -20.00 -10.26
C LEU A 28 10.47 -20.13 -9.59
N LEU A 29 10.53 -19.96 -8.26
CA LEU A 29 11.76 -20.15 -7.49
C LEU A 29 12.24 -21.61 -7.48
N SER A 30 11.31 -22.57 -7.38
CA SER A 30 11.65 -24.00 -7.38
C SER A 30 12.16 -24.50 -8.74
N LYS A 31 11.67 -23.91 -9.84
CA LYS A 31 11.98 -24.34 -11.21
C LYS A 31 13.18 -23.58 -11.80
N PHE A 32 13.43 -22.35 -11.33
CA PHE A 32 14.52 -21.50 -11.78
C PHE A 32 15.25 -20.88 -10.56
N PRO A 33 16.23 -21.57 -9.96
CA PRO A 33 16.97 -21.05 -8.82
C PRO A 33 17.75 -19.76 -9.15
N GLY A 34 18.05 -19.51 -10.44
CA GLY A 34 18.64 -18.24 -10.90
C GLY A 34 17.71 -17.03 -10.83
N LEU A 35 16.38 -17.22 -10.74
CA LEU A 35 15.43 -16.11 -10.55
C LEU A 35 15.51 -15.50 -9.15
N ALA A 36 16.03 -16.24 -8.16
CA ALA A 36 16.20 -15.74 -6.80
C ALA A 36 17.13 -14.52 -6.74
N GLN A 37 18.10 -14.41 -7.67
CA GLN A 37 19.03 -13.29 -7.77
C GLN A 37 18.38 -12.02 -8.35
N TYR A 38 17.29 -12.16 -9.12
CA TYR A 38 16.56 -11.04 -9.72
C TYR A 38 15.29 -10.68 -8.96
N MET A 39 14.80 -11.60 -8.11
CA MET A 39 13.67 -11.32 -7.24
C MET A 39 14.15 -10.48 -6.05
N PRO A 40 13.53 -9.30 -5.84
CA PRO A 40 13.83 -8.47 -4.68
C PRO A 40 13.15 -9.08 -3.43
N ILE A 41 13.71 -10.16 -2.89
CA ILE A 41 13.21 -10.88 -1.70
C ILE A 41 14.18 -10.85 -0.51
N GLY A 42 15.34 -10.21 -0.65
CA GLY A 42 16.41 -10.17 0.37
C GLY A 42 16.85 -8.77 0.82
N GLY A 43 16.21 -7.69 0.36
CA GLY A 43 16.69 -6.32 0.64
C GLY A 43 16.74 -5.93 2.13
N ILE A 44 16.07 -6.68 3.01
CA ILE A 44 16.10 -6.44 4.46
C ILE A 44 17.52 -6.67 5.03
N ASP A 45 18.27 -7.61 4.48
CA ASP A 45 19.64 -7.91 4.91
C ASP A 45 20.61 -6.80 4.48
N ASP A 46 20.39 -6.22 3.30
CA ASP A 46 21.14 -5.06 2.79
C ASP A 46 20.91 -3.80 3.65
N LEU A 47 19.68 -3.60 4.13
CA LEU A 47 19.33 -2.54 5.09
C LEU A 47 19.93 -2.77 6.48
N ALA A 48 20.13 -4.01 6.91
CA ALA A 48 20.79 -4.31 8.18
C ALA A 48 22.31 -4.13 8.11
N ALA A 49 22.88 -4.30 6.91
CA ALA A 49 24.31 -4.16 6.65
C ALA A 49 24.74 -2.71 6.28
N SER A 50 23.78 -1.80 6.03
CA SER A 50 24.09 -0.41 5.72
C SER A 50 24.71 0.29 6.94
N ASP A 51 26.00 0.59 6.85
CA ASP A 51 26.76 1.26 7.89
C ASP A 51 26.28 2.72 8.03
N LEU A 52 25.55 3.02 9.10
CA LEU A 52 24.84 4.30 9.31
C LEU A 52 25.79 5.49 9.51
N ASP A 53 27.07 5.23 9.72
CA ASP A 53 28.07 6.24 10.10
C ASP A 53 28.84 6.83 8.90
N THR A 54 28.60 6.35 7.67
CA THR A 54 29.38 6.78 6.50
C THR A 54 28.60 7.76 5.62
N PHE A 55 28.99 9.03 5.65
CA PHE A 55 28.53 10.07 4.71
C PHE A 55 29.25 9.94 3.36
N GLU A 56 29.05 8.85 2.63
CA GLU A 56 29.53 8.78 1.25
C GLU A 56 28.72 9.70 0.31
N PRO A 57 29.35 10.30 -0.70
CA PRO A 57 28.66 11.19 -1.65
C PRO A 57 27.63 10.42 -2.49
N VAL A 58 26.38 10.89 -2.39
CA VAL A 58 25.13 10.35 -2.97
C VAL A 58 25.26 9.83 -4.41
N TYR A 59 26.01 10.52 -5.26
CA TYR A 59 26.12 10.19 -6.69
C TYR A 59 26.78 8.83 -6.95
N THR A 60 27.77 8.45 -6.14
CA THR A 60 28.53 7.19 -6.32
C THR A 60 27.69 5.95 -5.98
N GLN A 61 26.76 6.10 -5.02
CA GLN A 61 25.86 5.06 -4.54
C GLN A 61 24.72 4.76 -5.52
N VAL A 62 24.11 5.83 -6.05
CA VAL A 62 23.09 5.74 -7.10
C VAL A 62 23.70 5.16 -8.38
N GLU A 63 24.91 5.58 -8.74
CA GLU A 63 25.64 5.07 -9.91
C GLU A 63 25.88 3.55 -9.82
N ARG A 64 26.37 3.04 -8.68
CA ARG A 64 26.57 1.58 -8.50
C ARG A 64 25.26 0.79 -8.60
N THR A 65 24.17 1.34 -8.07
CA THR A 65 22.86 0.67 -8.05
C THR A 65 22.22 0.66 -9.44
N ILE A 66 22.22 1.79 -10.15
CA ILE A 66 21.58 1.96 -11.46
C ILE A 66 22.43 1.40 -12.60
N LEU A 67 23.77 1.53 -12.56
CA LEU A 67 24.65 1.01 -13.61
C LEU A 67 24.95 -0.48 -13.47
N SER A 68 24.54 -1.12 -12.37
CA SER A 68 24.59 -2.58 -12.30
C SER A 68 23.67 -3.19 -13.36
N SER A 69 24.14 -4.20 -14.11
CA SER A 69 23.32 -4.87 -15.13
C SER A 69 22.04 -5.53 -14.56
N ILE A 70 21.95 -5.68 -13.24
CA ILE A 70 20.83 -6.28 -12.51
C ILE A 70 19.82 -5.21 -12.07
N GLY A 71 20.26 -3.97 -11.82
CA GLY A 71 19.43 -2.89 -11.27
C GLY A 71 18.14 -2.60 -12.05
N PRO A 72 18.19 -2.29 -13.36
CA PRO A 72 16.99 -2.01 -14.15
C PRO A 72 16.01 -3.19 -14.22
N VAL A 73 16.51 -4.42 -14.25
CA VAL A 73 15.67 -5.63 -14.29
C VAL A 73 14.97 -5.83 -12.95
N SER A 74 15.68 -5.67 -11.84
CA SER A 74 15.11 -5.75 -10.49
C SER A 74 14.05 -4.67 -10.25
N LEU A 75 14.28 -3.45 -10.75
CA LEU A 75 13.29 -2.37 -10.71
C LEU A 75 12.00 -2.74 -11.45
N LEU A 76 12.12 -3.31 -12.66
CA LEU A 76 10.96 -3.74 -13.44
C LEU A 76 10.18 -4.84 -12.71
N ILE A 77 10.87 -5.84 -12.18
CA ILE A 77 10.24 -6.93 -11.41
C ILE A 77 9.57 -6.39 -10.13
N ALA A 78 10.25 -5.51 -9.39
CA ALA A 78 9.70 -4.87 -8.20
C ALA A 78 8.47 -4.00 -8.51
N SER A 79 8.49 -3.28 -9.63
CA SER A 79 7.37 -2.44 -10.08
C SER A 79 6.17 -3.27 -10.50
N ILE A 80 6.39 -4.41 -11.17
CA ILE A 80 5.32 -5.35 -11.50
C ILE A 80 4.76 -5.97 -10.22
N GLY A 81 5.63 -6.38 -9.28
CA GLY A 81 5.25 -6.92 -7.98
C GLY A 81 4.40 -5.94 -7.14
N SER A 82 4.78 -4.66 -7.12
CA SER A 82 4.02 -3.65 -6.38
C SER A 82 2.61 -3.46 -6.96
N VAL A 83 2.48 -3.42 -8.28
CA VAL A 83 1.17 -3.35 -8.96
C VAL A 83 0.31 -4.56 -8.64
N ILE A 84 0.88 -5.78 -8.69
CA ILE A 84 0.17 -7.02 -8.33
C ILE A 84 -0.42 -6.92 -6.92
N PHE A 85 0.35 -6.44 -5.95
CA PHE A 85 -0.12 -6.30 -4.58
C PHE A 85 -1.09 -5.13 -4.35
N THR A 86 -1.10 -4.13 -5.23
CA THR A 86 -2.06 -3.02 -5.15
C THR A 86 -3.43 -3.37 -5.76
N VAL A 87 -3.53 -4.36 -6.64
CA VAL A 87 -4.82 -4.78 -7.24
C VAL A 87 -5.87 -5.18 -6.18
N PRO A 88 -5.57 -6.06 -5.19
CA PRO A 88 -6.52 -6.39 -4.13
C PRO A 88 -6.95 -5.20 -3.26
N VAL A 89 -6.05 -4.23 -3.09
CA VAL A 89 -6.34 -2.98 -2.37
C VAL A 89 -7.39 -2.16 -3.14
N SER A 90 -7.26 -2.06 -4.46
CA SER A 90 -8.24 -1.41 -5.33
C SER A 90 -9.60 -2.11 -5.27
N TRP A 91 -9.66 -3.45 -5.33
CA TRP A 91 -10.91 -4.19 -5.15
C TRP A 91 -11.57 -3.94 -3.80
N THR A 92 -10.77 -3.87 -2.73
CA THR A 92 -11.26 -3.56 -1.38
C THR A 92 -11.87 -2.17 -1.29
N TYR A 93 -11.30 -1.20 -2.01
CA TYR A 93 -11.89 0.13 -2.15
C TYR A 93 -13.27 0.08 -2.82
N PHE A 94 -13.43 -0.67 -3.92
CA PHE A 94 -14.74 -0.83 -4.59
C PHE A 94 -15.80 -1.46 -3.68
N ILE A 95 -15.41 -2.48 -2.89
CA ILE A 95 -16.33 -3.19 -1.99
C ILE A 95 -16.80 -2.26 -0.86
N THR A 96 -15.86 -1.52 -0.27
CA THR A 96 -16.13 -0.63 0.88
C THR A 96 -16.88 0.63 0.46
N SER A 97 -16.56 1.17 -0.71
CA SER A 97 -17.13 2.42 -1.25
C SER A 97 -18.38 2.21 -2.10
N ARG A 98 -19.02 1.04 -2.07
CA ARG A 98 -20.17 0.69 -2.93
C ARG A 98 -21.39 1.62 -2.80
N GLN A 99 -21.47 2.43 -1.74
CA GLN A 99 -22.51 3.44 -1.53
C GLN A 99 -22.11 4.86 -1.96
N ARG A 100 -20.88 5.08 -2.43
CA ARG A 100 -20.32 6.40 -2.79
C ARG A 100 -20.05 6.48 -4.29
N ARG A 101 -20.07 7.70 -4.85
CA ARG A 101 -19.53 7.95 -6.20
C ARG A 101 -18.03 7.73 -6.15
N ILE A 102 -17.55 6.85 -7.02
CA ILE A 102 -16.12 6.51 -7.11
C ILE A 102 -15.45 7.51 -8.04
N ASP A 103 -14.44 8.22 -7.53
CA ASP A 103 -13.62 9.13 -8.33
C ASP A 103 -12.60 8.31 -9.15
N GLN A 104 -12.76 8.26 -10.48
CA GLN A 104 -11.86 7.51 -11.38
C GLN A 104 -10.41 7.97 -11.24
N SER A 105 -10.18 9.27 -11.12
CA SER A 105 -8.83 9.84 -10.95
C SER A 105 -8.15 9.30 -9.69
N PHE A 106 -8.90 9.10 -8.61
CA PHE A 106 -8.35 8.56 -7.36
C PHE A 106 -7.90 7.11 -7.54
N LEU A 107 -8.71 6.27 -8.18
CA LEU A 107 -8.34 4.88 -8.48
C LEU A 107 -7.11 4.78 -9.38
N GLN A 108 -7.01 5.67 -10.37
CA GLN A 108 -5.82 5.74 -11.21
C GLN A 108 -4.59 6.16 -10.38
N THR A 109 -4.75 7.11 -9.45
CA THR A 109 -3.67 7.50 -8.54
C THR A 109 -3.19 6.33 -7.69
N ILE A 110 -4.09 5.59 -7.02
CA ILE A 110 -3.65 4.49 -6.15
C ILE A 110 -2.94 3.37 -6.92
N MET A 111 -3.25 3.18 -8.21
CA MET A 111 -2.62 2.16 -9.04
C MET A 111 -1.25 2.58 -9.59
N ILE A 112 -1.06 3.87 -9.91
CA ILE A 112 0.20 4.38 -10.47
C ILE A 112 1.20 4.72 -9.36
N LEU A 113 0.72 5.19 -8.20
CA LEU A 113 1.56 5.63 -7.10
C LEU A 113 2.61 4.61 -6.60
N PRO A 114 2.30 3.30 -6.44
CA PRO A 114 3.27 2.31 -6.00
C PRO A 114 4.47 2.19 -6.94
N ILE A 115 4.25 2.34 -8.26
CA ILE A 115 5.32 2.28 -9.27
C ILE A 115 6.29 3.43 -9.08
N VAL A 116 5.75 4.64 -8.93
CA VAL A 116 6.55 5.85 -8.70
C VAL A 116 7.35 5.73 -7.40
N VAL A 117 6.70 5.26 -6.34
CA VAL A 117 7.33 5.08 -5.02
C VAL A 117 8.40 3.98 -5.04
N THR A 118 8.19 2.90 -5.81
CA THR A 118 9.17 1.82 -6.00
C THR A 118 10.46 2.38 -6.61
N GLY A 119 10.34 3.19 -7.67
CA GLY A 119 11.52 3.80 -8.30
C GLY A 119 12.21 4.81 -7.39
N ILE A 120 11.45 5.63 -6.68
CA ILE A 120 12.01 6.58 -5.71
C ILE A 120 12.76 5.83 -4.59
N ALA A 121 12.17 4.79 -4.00
CA ALA A 121 12.81 4.02 -2.93
C ALA A 121 14.13 3.39 -3.39
N MET A 122 14.18 2.86 -4.61
CA MET A 122 15.41 2.27 -5.15
C MET A 122 16.52 3.32 -5.36
N ILE A 123 16.18 4.56 -5.73
CA ILE A 123 17.15 5.66 -5.85
C ILE A 123 17.67 6.09 -4.48
N VAL A 124 16.81 6.03 -3.46
CA VAL A 124 17.10 6.53 -2.11
C VAL A 124 17.83 5.50 -1.23
N LEU A 125 17.73 4.21 -1.54
CA LEU A 125 18.02 3.08 -0.65
C LEU A 125 19.37 3.20 0.08
N ASN A 126 20.43 3.63 -0.60
CA ASN A 126 21.77 3.72 -0.02
C ASN A 126 22.23 5.16 0.29
N SER A 127 21.29 6.09 0.50
CA SER A 127 21.61 7.47 0.87
C SER A 127 20.63 8.07 1.86
N LEU A 128 21.05 8.15 3.13
CA LEU A 128 20.32 8.80 4.21
C LEU A 128 20.01 10.27 3.88
N ALA A 129 20.99 11.01 3.36
CA ALA A 129 20.81 12.42 3.00
C ALA A 129 19.72 12.61 1.92
N LEU A 130 19.66 11.72 0.92
CA LEU A 130 18.63 11.75 -0.12
C LEU A 130 17.25 11.43 0.48
N ALA A 131 17.18 10.44 1.38
CA ALA A 131 15.94 10.05 2.06
C ALA A 131 15.31 11.22 2.84
N PHE A 132 16.12 11.92 3.64
CA PHE A 132 15.66 13.08 4.41
C PHE A 132 15.25 14.25 3.52
N SER A 133 16.01 14.54 2.46
CA SER A 133 15.68 15.60 1.49
C SER A 133 14.33 15.34 0.82
N LEU A 134 14.12 14.11 0.35
CA LEU A 134 12.86 13.69 -0.27
C LEU A 134 11.68 13.76 0.71
N ALA A 135 11.87 13.30 1.95
CA ALA A 135 10.84 13.39 2.99
C ALA A 135 10.43 14.86 3.24
N GLY A 136 11.39 15.78 3.27
CA GLY A 136 11.14 17.23 3.36
C GLY A 136 10.32 17.77 2.18
N VAL A 137 10.67 17.39 0.95
CA VAL A 137 9.92 17.77 -0.26
C VAL A 137 8.48 17.24 -0.19
N VAL A 138 8.29 15.96 0.15
CA VAL A 138 6.96 15.35 0.26
C VAL A 138 6.12 16.02 1.35
N ALA A 139 6.72 16.35 2.50
CA ALA A 139 6.05 17.08 3.58
C ALA A 139 5.59 18.48 3.13
N ALA A 140 6.44 19.23 2.43
CA ALA A 140 6.09 20.54 1.86
C ALA A 140 4.94 20.43 0.84
N VAL A 141 4.93 19.37 0.03
CA VAL A 141 3.85 19.11 -0.94
C VAL A 141 2.54 18.72 -0.25
N ARG A 142 2.57 18.00 0.87
CA ARG A 142 1.37 17.61 1.63
C ARG A 142 0.68 18.82 2.29
N PHE A 143 1.42 19.85 2.69
CA PHE A 143 0.84 21.06 3.27
C PHE A 143 -0.07 21.84 2.31
N ARG A 144 -0.02 21.57 1.00
CA ARG A 144 -0.86 22.22 -0.02
C ARG A 144 -1.98 21.35 -0.59
N PHE A 145 -2.11 20.08 -0.16
CA PHE A 145 -3.11 19.16 -0.70
C PHE A 145 -4.02 18.60 0.40
N ALA A 146 -5.26 19.10 0.47
CA ALA A 146 -6.30 18.54 1.32
C ALA A 146 -6.97 17.34 0.63
N LEU A 147 -6.91 16.17 1.26
CA LEU A 147 -7.68 15.00 0.81
C LEU A 147 -9.15 15.19 1.20
N LYS A 148 -10.06 14.88 0.26
CA LYS A 148 -11.51 15.03 0.46
C LYS A 148 -12.03 14.22 1.66
N GLN A 149 -11.42 13.05 1.92
CA GLN A 149 -11.83 12.14 3.00
C GLN A 149 -10.62 11.46 3.66
N PRO A 150 -10.66 11.24 4.99
CA PRO A 150 -9.57 10.57 5.70
C PRO A 150 -9.44 9.08 5.32
N SER A 151 -10.52 8.42 4.89
CA SER A 151 -10.48 7.03 4.42
C SER A 151 -9.64 6.86 3.16
N ASP A 152 -9.73 7.81 2.22
CA ASP A 152 -9.00 7.77 0.95
C ASP A 152 -7.49 7.93 1.20
N ALA A 153 -7.11 8.68 2.24
CA ALA A 153 -5.72 8.80 2.67
C ALA A 153 -5.10 7.43 3.03
N MET A 154 -5.86 6.53 3.67
CA MET A 154 -5.34 5.22 4.07
C MET A 154 -4.98 4.35 2.86
N TYR A 155 -5.76 4.40 1.79
CA TYR A 155 -5.46 3.69 0.54
C TYR A 155 -4.22 4.23 -0.16
N VAL A 156 -4.00 5.55 -0.08
CA VAL A 156 -2.77 6.18 -0.58
C VAL A 156 -1.56 5.76 0.26
N PHE A 157 -1.68 5.74 1.58
CA PHE A 157 -0.59 5.32 2.48
C PHE A 157 -0.20 3.86 2.28
N VAL A 158 -1.15 2.95 2.13
CA VAL A 158 -0.82 1.54 1.86
C VAL A 158 -0.19 1.37 0.48
N ALA A 159 -0.62 2.11 -0.54
CA ALA A 159 0.01 2.09 -1.86
C ALA A 159 1.47 2.56 -1.80
N ILE A 160 1.75 3.60 -1.01
CA ILE A 160 3.12 4.06 -0.72
C ILE A 160 3.91 2.95 0.01
N ALA A 161 3.34 2.33 1.06
CA ALA A 161 4.02 1.29 1.82
C ALA A 161 4.38 0.06 0.94
N ILE A 162 3.47 -0.36 0.05
CA ILE A 162 3.71 -1.44 -0.92
C ILE A 162 4.83 -1.06 -1.89
N GLY A 163 4.82 0.17 -2.41
CA GLY A 163 5.86 0.69 -3.30
C GLY A 163 7.23 0.78 -2.61
N LEU A 164 7.27 1.28 -1.37
CA LEU A 164 8.51 1.35 -0.58
C LEU A 164 9.07 -0.05 -0.34
N GLY A 165 8.25 -0.98 0.16
CA GLY A 165 8.68 -2.36 0.42
C GLY A 165 9.20 -3.05 -0.85
N SER A 166 8.55 -2.82 -2.00
CA SER A 166 9.01 -3.38 -3.27
C SER A 166 10.31 -2.73 -3.76
N GLY A 167 10.46 -1.41 -3.59
CA GLY A 167 11.60 -0.65 -4.08
C GLY A 167 12.89 -0.81 -3.26
N ILE A 168 12.78 -1.14 -1.97
CA ILE A 168 13.93 -1.53 -1.14
C ILE A 168 14.37 -2.98 -1.37
N GLY A 169 13.69 -3.71 -2.24
CA GLY A 169 14.00 -5.10 -2.49
C GLY A 169 13.35 -6.10 -1.53
N ALA A 170 12.25 -5.73 -0.86
CA ALA A 170 11.52 -6.54 0.10
C ALA A 170 10.05 -6.77 -0.35
N VAL A 171 9.89 -7.33 -1.55
CA VAL A 171 8.58 -7.57 -2.20
C VAL A 171 7.67 -8.47 -1.34
N GLY A 172 8.24 -9.41 -0.58
CA GLY A 172 7.49 -10.24 0.36
C GLY A 172 6.82 -9.43 1.48
N VAL A 173 7.52 -8.43 2.02
CA VAL A 173 6.99 -7.53 3.05
C VAL A 173 5.85 -6.67 2.47
N ALA A 174 6.00 -6.19 1.25
CA ALA A 174 4.95 -5.47 0.53
C ALA A 174 3.66 -6.31 0.38
N GLY A 175 3.82 -7.61 0.09
CA GLY A 175 2.70 -8.56 0.04
C GLY A 175 1.99 -8.74 1.38
N VAL A 176 2.73 -8.86 2.48
CA VAL A 176 2.16 -8.97 3.84
C VAL A 176 1.40 -7.70 4.21
N ILE A 177 1.97 -6.52 3.96
CA ILE A 177 1.31 -5.22 4.22
C ILE A 177 -0.02 -5.14 3.47
N SER A 178 -0.01 -5.49 2.18
CA SER A 178 -1.21 -5.52 1.34
C SER A 178 -2.28 -6.46 1.92
N LEU A 179 -1.90 -7.70 2.25
CA LEU A 179 -2.80 -8.71 2.80
C LEU A 179 -3.44 -8.25 4.12
N VAL A 180 -2.62 -7.79 5.07
CA VAL A 180 -3.09 -7.34 6.39
C VAL A 180 -4.03 -6.15 6.24
N PHE A 181 -3.70 -5.17 5.40
CA PHE A 181 -4.56 -4.01 5.15
C PHE A 181 -5.93 -4.43 4.58
N VAL A 182 -5.94 -5.30 3.57
CA VAL A 182 -7.17 -5.77 2.93
C VAL A 182 -8.05 -6.53 3.92
N VAL A 183 -7.47 -7.46 4.68
CA VAL A 183 -8.21 -8.22 5.71
C VAL A 183 -8.76 -7.29 6.79
N ALA A 184 -7.94 -6.38 7.31
CA ALA A 184 -8.36 -5.44 8.35
C ALA A 184 -9.52 -4.55 7.88
N ASN A 185 -9.41 -3.97 6.68
CA ASN A 185 -10.44 -3.09 6.15
C ASN A 185 -11.76 -3.84 5.88
N LEU A 186 -11.70 -5.08 5.37
CA LEU A 186 -12.88 -5.92 5.19
C LEU A 186 -13.53 -6.31 6.54
N VAL A 187 -12.74 -6.60 7.56
CA VAL A 187 -13.24 -6.90 8.92
C VAL A 187 -13.93 -5.68 9.52
N ILE A 188 -13.32 -4.50 9.46
CA ILE A 188 -13.89 -3.24 9.96
C ILE A 188 -15.21 -2.93 9.24
N TRP A 189 -15.23 -3.07 7.92
CA TRP A 189 -16.45 -2.88 7.12
C TRP A 189 -17.56 -3.85 7.52
N ARG A 190 -17.23 -5.12 7.79
CA ARG A 190 -18.19 -6.15 8.22
C ARG A 190 -18.74 -5.91 9.62
N LEU A 191 -17.92 -5.38 10.53
CA LEU A 191 -18.35 -5.05 11.88
C LEU A 191 -19.23 -3.79 11.93
N GLU A 192 -19.47 -3.12 10.79
CA GLU A 192 -20.13 -1.81 10.71
C GLU A 192 -19.56 -0.82 11.75
N TYR A 193 -18.26 -0.94 12.01
CA TYR A 193 -17.59 -0.23 13.10
C TYR A 193 -17.76 1.28 12.89
N GLY A 194 -18.35 1.95 13.87
CA GLY A 194 -18.70 3.38 13.81
C GLY A 194 -20.16 3.70 13.44
N LYS A 195 -20.91 2.79 12.81
CA LYS A 195 -22.36 3.00 12.58
C LYS A 195 -23.20 2.68 13.82
N THR A 196 -22.80 1.69 14.61
CA THR A 196 -23.53 1.24 15.80
C THR A 196 -23.25 2.08 17.05
N LEU A 197 -22.10 2.78 17.12
CA LEU A 197 -21.77 3.66 18.26
C LEU A 197 -22.31 5.10 18.09
N ALA A 198 -22.54 5.54 16.86
CA ALA A 198 -23.14 6.85 16.53
C ALA A 198 -24.68 6.88 16.62
N GLY A 199 -25.29 5.80 17.08
CA GLY A 199 -26.73 5.70 17.28
C GLY A 199 -27.17 6.19 18.67
N PRO A 200 -28.06 5.44 19.36
CA PRO A 200 -28.75 5.89 20.57
C PRO A 200 -27.85 6.40 21.69
N PHE A 201 -26.64 5.84 21.83
CA PHE A 201 -25.72 6.16 22.93
C PHE A 201 -25.13 7.56 22.81
N LEU A 202 -24.69 7.98 21.61
CA LEU A 202 -24.17 9.32 21.40
C LEU A 202 -25.27 10.38 21.36
N THR A 203 -26.46 10.06 20.81
CA THR A 203 -27.64 10.95 20.88
C THR A 203 -28.18 11.10 22.31
N MET A 204 -28.09 10.06 23.15
CA MET A 204 -28.46 10.11 24.57
C MET A 204 -27.48 10.95 25.39
N LEU A 205 -26.18 10.90 25.07
CA LEU A 205 -25.15 11.70 25.74
C LEU A 205 -25.13 13.17 25.28
N THR A 206 -25.47 13.43 24.02
CA THR A 206 -25.42 14.80 23.48
C THR A 206 -26.71 15.58 23.66
N ARG A 207 -27.81 14.94 24.10
CA ARG A 207 -29.14 15.57 24.30
C ARG A 207 -29.41 16.68 23.25
N ARG A 208 -29.14 16.37 21.98
CA ARG A 208 -29.53 17.26 20.89
C ARG A 208 -30.96 16.88 20.59
N ASP A 209 -31.86 17.49 21.37
CA ASP A 209 -33.30 17.38 21.19
C ASP A 209 -33.61 17.72 19.73
N ALA A 210 -34.09 16.72 19.00
CA ALA A 210 -34.60 16.82 17.64
C ALA A 210 -35.97 17.54 17.66
N GLY A 211 -36.01 18.74 18.22
CA GLY A 211 -37.21 19.54 18.46
C GLY A 211 -37.25 20.88 17.74
N GLU A 212 -36.26 21.21 16.89
CA GLU A 212 -36.17 22.51 16.23
C GLU A 212 -36.23 22.45 14.69
N GLU A 213 -36.81 21.39 14.11
CA GLU A 213 -37.10 21.34 12.66
C GLU A 213 -38.59 21.52 12.33
N GLU A 214 -39.44 21.93 13.30
CA GLU A 214 -40.87 22.17 13.03
C GLU A 214 -41.27 23.65 12.85
N TYR A 215 -40.36 24.62 13.00
CA TYR A 215 -40.66 26.02 12.64
C TYR A 215 -39.42 26.77 12.13
N GLU A 216 -39.25 26.80 10.80
CA GLU A 216 -39.00 27.99 9.94
C GLU A 216 -38.58 27.57 8.52
#